data_AF-A0A978TM28-F1
#
_entry.id   AF-A0A978TM28-F1
#
_cell.length_a   1.000
_cell.length_b   1.000
_cell.length_c   1.000
_cell.angle_alpha   90.00
_cell.angle_beta   90.00
_cell.angle_gamma   90.00
#
_symmetry.space_group_name_H-M   'P 1'
#
loop_
_entity.id
_entity.type
_entity.pdbx_description
1 polymer ?
#
loop_
_entity_poly.entity_id
_entity_poly.type
_entity_poly.pdbx_seq_one_letter_code
_entity_poly.pdbx_strand_id
1 'polypeptide(L)'
;MLKQNARPKYDFLIDRNLKGHALILLGAIASQGWLDLVPIQFVTFAEMDLPIDSDDQMVWRFAQEKQMLLLTANRSMKGENSLEQVMRE
;
A
#
# COMPACT_ATOMS: atom_id res chain seq x y z
N MET A 1 -5.96 -0.46 30.65
CA MET A 1 -6.91 -0.95 29.64
C MET A 1 -6.41 -0.51 28.27
N LEU A 2 -5.62 -1.34 27.61
CA LEU A 2 -5.06 -1.02 26.28
C LEU A 2 -6.21 -1.04 25.28
N LYS A 3 -6.45 0.07 24.57
CA LYS A 3 -7.36 0.07 23.43
C LYS A 3 -6.80 -0.94 22.43
N GLN A 4 -7.55 -2.00 22.16
CA GLN A 4 -7.25 -2.87 21.02
C GLN A 4 -7.49 -2.00 19.78
N ASN A 5 -6.41 -1.44 19.22
CA ASN A 5 -6.47 -0.86 17.89
C ASN A 5 -6.86 -2.01 16.96
N ALA A 6 -8.04 -1.92 16.38
CA ALA A 6 -8.51 -2.91 15.41
C ALA A 6 -7.42 -3.06 14.34
N ARG A 7 -7.02 -4.29 14.04
CA ARG A 7 -6.02 -4.53 12.98
C ARG A 7 -6.55 -3.91 11.68
N PRO A 8 -5.70 -3.25 10.88
CA PRO A 8 -6.11 -2.75 9.59
C PRO A 8 -6.67 -3.92 8.78
N LYS A 9 -7.79 -3.66 8.08
CA LYS A 9 -8.46 -4.67 7.27
C LYS A 9 -7.56 -5.19 6.14
N TYR A 10 -6.61 -4.35 5.71
CA TYR A 10 -5.70 -4.61 4.61
C TYR A 10 -4.27 -4.20 5.01
N ASP A 11 -3.28 -4.96 4.57
CA ASP A 11 -1.88 -4.75 4.99
C ASP A 11 -1.12 -3.89 3.97
N PHE A 12 -1.40 -4.05 2.68
CA PHE A 12 -0.67 -3.37 1.61
C PHE A 12 -1.59 -2.62 0.64
N LEU A 13 -1.30 -1.33 0.42
CA LEU A 13 -1.86 -0.56 -0.68
C LEU A 13 -0.94 -0.69 -1.89
N ILE A 14 -1.47 -1.22 -2.99
CA ILE A 14 -0.73 -1.43 -4.24
C ILE A 14 -0.93 -0.24 -5.16
N ASP A 15 0.16 0.43 -5.48
CA ASP A 15 0.18 1.52 -6.46
C ASP A 15 -0.18 1.01 -7.87
N ARG A 16 -0.82 1.85 -8.67
CA ARG A 16 -1.34 1.51 -10.00
C ARG A 16 -0.25 0.98 -10.94
N ASN A 17 1.00 1.43 -10.77
CA ASN A 17 2.14 0.98 -11.58
C ASN A 17 2.61 -0.44 -11.24
N LEU A 18 2.11 -1.05 -10.17
CA LEU A 18 2.53 -2.37 -9.70
C LEU A 18 1.45 -3.45 -9.79
N LYS A 19 0.24 -3.19 -10.29
CA LYS A 19 -0.88 -4.16 -10.27
C LYS A 19 -0.49 -5.57 -10.77
N GLY A 20 0.20 -5.68 -11.91
CA GLY A 20 0.66 -6.98 -12.44
C GLY A 20 1.78 -7.62 -11.62
N HIS A 21 2.72 -6.82 -11.14
CA HIS A 21 3.84 -7.29 -10.31
C HIS A 21 3.37 -7.74 -8.91
N ALA A 22 2.38 -7.07 -8.35
CA ALA A 22 1.80 -7.40 -7.05
C ALA A 22 1.12 -8.78 -7.06
N LEU A 23 0.48 -9.17 -8.17
CA LEU A 23 -0.09 -10.52 -8.33
C LEU A 23 1.02 -11.59 -8.29
N ILE A 24 2.13 -11.36 -8.97
CA ILE A 24 3.28 -12.29 -8.98
C ILE A 24 3.88 -12.38 -7.56
N LEU A 25 4.06 -11.25 -6.89
CA LEU A 25 4.57 -11.19 -5.52
C LEU A 25 3.66 -11.94 -4.54
N LEU A 26 2.34 -11.69 -4.60
CA LEU A 26 1.37 -12.37 -3.74
C LEU A 26 1.36 -13.88 -3.98
N GLY A 27 1.44 -14.30 -5.25
CA GLY A 27 1.57 -15.72 -5.61
C GLY A 27 2.84 -16.35 -5.04
N ALA A 28 3.97 -15.64 -5.08
CA ALA A 28 5.22 -16.11 -4.49
C ALA A 28 5.14 -16.23 -2.96
N ILE A 29 4.56 -15.24 -2.27
CA ILE A 29 4.30 -15.25 -0.82
C ILE A 29 3.41 -16.45 -0.45
N ALA A 30 2.30 -16.65 -1.19
CA ALA A 30 1.38 -17.76 -0.97
C ALA A 30 2.05 -19.12 -1.18
N SER A 31 2.85 -19.28 -2.25
CA SER A 31 3.52 -20.54 -2.56
C SER A 31 4.53 -21.00 -1.50
N GLN A 32 5.03 -20.06 -0.68
CA GLN A 32 5.94 -20.35 0.42
C GLN A 32 5.21 -20.59 1.76
N GLY A 33 3.88 -20.64 1.78
CA GLY A 33 3.09 -20.90 2.99
C GLY A 33 2.99 -19.71 3.96
N TRP A 34 3.36 -18.50 3.54
CA TRP A 34 3.38 -17.34 4.44
C TRP A 34 1.98 -16.94 4.90
N LEU A 35 0.96 -17.12 4.04
CA LEU A 35 -0.41 -16.78 4.35
C LEU A 35 -1.01 -17.63 5.48
N ASP A 36 -0.44 -18.81 5.74
CA ASP A 36 -0.82 -19.68 6.87
C ASP A 36 -0.27 -19.15 8.21
N LEU A 37 0.78 -18.33 8.17
CA LEU A 37 1.47 -17.78 9.34
C LEU A 37 1.02 -16.35 9.65
N VAL A 38 0.88 -15.53 8.60
CA VAL A 38 0.50 -14.13 8.69
C VAL A 38 -0.52 -13.83 7.59
N PRO A 39 -1.72 -13.35 7.93
CA PRO A 39 -2.68 -12.91 6.93
C PRO A 39 -2.13 -11.67 6.25
N ILE A 40 -1.81 -11.78 4.95
CA ILE A 40 -1.32 -10.68 4.12
C ILE A 40 -2.38 -10.37 3.07
N GLN A 41 -2.90 -9.16 3.09
CA GLN A 41 -3.89 -8.68 2.12
C GLN A 41 -3.37 -7.48 1.33
N PHE A 42 -3.49 -7.58 0.01
CA PHE A 42 -3.18 -6.52 -0.93
C PHE A 42 -4.49 -5.89 -1.39
N VAL A 43 -4.54 -4.55 -1.44
CA VAL A 43 -5.65 -3.78 -2.01
C VAL A 43 -5.16 -2.76 -3.01
N THR A 44 -5.99 -2.48 -4.00
CA THR A 44 -5.76 -1.49 -5.05
C THR A 44 -6.52 -0.21 -4.77
N PHE A 45 -6.20 0.85 -5.52
CA PHE A 45 -6.88 2.15 -5.40
C PHE A 45 -8.39 2.02 -5.65
N ALA A 46 -8.78 1.20 -6.63
CA ALA A 46 -10.18 0.95 -6.96
C ALA A 46 -10.97 0.27 -5.83
N GLU A 47 -10.34 -0.63 -5.06
CA GLU A 47 -10.99 -1.32 -3.92
C GLU A 47 -11.11 -0.40 -2.69
N MET A 48 -10.35 0.69 -2.66
CA MET A 48 -10.28 1.65 -1.58
C MET A 48 -10.94 3.00 -1.91
N ASP A 49 -11.64 3.07 -3.05
CA ASP A 49 -12.25 4.29 -3.60
C ASP A 49 -11.26 5.48 -3.70
N LEU A 50 -9.97 5.18 -3.91
CA LEU A 50 -8.93 6.18 -4.10
C LEU A 50 -8.85 6.54 -5.60
N PRO A 51 -8.90 7.83 -5.99
CA PRO A 51 -8.78 8.23 -7.39
C PRO A 51 -7.51 7.69 -8.04
N ILE A 52 -7.62 7.20 -9.27
CA ILE A 52 -6.48 6.61 -9.99
C ILE A 52 -5.37 7.65 -10.24
N ASP A 53 -5.72 8.93 -10.29
CA ASP A 53 -4.88 10.09 -10.56
C ASP A 53 -4.44 10.85 -9.29
N SER A 54 -4.76 10.36 -8.09
CA SER A 54 -4.25 10.91 -6.82
C SER A 54 -2.74 11.12 -6.85
N ASP A 55 -2.24 12.25 -6.33
CA ASP A 55 -0.81 12.56 -6.22
C ASP A 55 -0.08 11.77 -5.12
N ASP A 56 1.26 11.85 -5.04
CA ASP A 56 2.02 10.95 -4.15
C ASP A 56 1.75 11.28 -2.69
N GLN A 57 1.47 12.56 -2.41
CA GLN A 57 1.14 13.05 -1.08
C GLN A 57 -0.18 12.44 -0.59
N MET A 58 -1.21 12.50 -1.43
CA MET A 58 -2.51 11.91 -1.14
C MET A 58 -2.41 10.40 -0.94
N VAL A 59 -1.70 9.69 -1.83
CA VAL A 59 -1.51 8.24 -1.71
C VAL A 59 -0.77 7.88 -0.42
N TRP A 60 0.30 8.61 -0.08
CA TRP A 60 1.06 8.38 1.14
C TRP A 60 0.22 8.63 2.40
N ARG A 61 -0.42 9.80 2.50
CA ARG A 61 -1.25 10.14 3.67
C ARG A 61 -2.40 9.15 3.83
N PHE A 62 -3.06 8.76 2.73
CA PHE A 62 -4.10 7.73 2.76
C PHE A 62 -3.59 6.39 3.32
N ALA A 63 -2.42 5.92 2.86
CA ALA A 63 -1.82 4.70 3.37
C ALA A 63 -1.52 4.79 4.88
N GLN A 64 -0.96 5.91 5.34
CA GLN A 64 -0.64 6.12 6.75
C GLN A 64 -1.89 6.19 7.64
N GLU A 65 -2.91 6.94 7.23
CA GLU A 65 -4.18 7.05 7.96
C GLU A 65 -4.90 5.71 8.12
N LYS A 66 -4.77 4.83 7.11
CA LYS A 66 -5.33 3.48 7.12
C LYS A 66 -4.38 2.42 7.68
N GLN A 67 -3.20 2.82 8.14
CA GLN A 67 -2.15 1.95 8.67
C GLN A 67 -1.72 0.83 7.69
N MET A 68 -1.61 1.16 6.41
CA MET A 68 -1.21 0.26 5.34
C MET A 68 0.24 0.51 4.89
N LEU A 69 0.91 -0.53 4.43
CA LEU A 69 2.20 -0.44 3.73
C LEU A 69 1.96 -0.10 2.26
N LEU A 70 2.56 1.00 1.78
CA LEU A 70 2.49 1.35 0.36
C LEU A 70 3.53 0.55 -0.44
N LEU A 71 3.07 -0.23 -1.42
CA LEU A 71 3.93 -0.88 -2.41
C LEU A 71 3.87 -0.09 -3.72
N THR A 72 4.99 0.54 -4.10
CA THR A 72 5.09 1.41 -5.27
C THR A 72 6.45 1.26 -5.96
N ALA A 73 6.50 1.47 -7.28
CA ALA A 73 7.77 1.64 -8.01
C ALA A 73 8.31 3.09 -7.96
N ASN A 74 7.82 3.92 -7.03
CA ASN A 74 8.09 5.35 -6.91
C ASN A 74 7.76 6.10 -8.22
N ARG A 75 6.45 6.29 -8.46
CA ARG A 75 5.91 6.76 -9.75
C ARG A 75 6.36 8.18 -10.15
N SER A 76 6.74 9.03 -9.20
CA SER A 76 7.18 10.40 -9.46
C SER A 76 8.60 10.57 -8.89
N MET A 77 9.62 10.39 -9.73
CA MET A 77 11.01 10.46 -9.25
C MET A 77 11.48 11.87 -8.86
N LYS A 78 10.77 12.95 -9.25
CA LYS A 78 11.15 14.35 -8.97
C LYS A 78 9.93 15.27 -8.87
N GLY A 79 9.94 16.21 -7.92
CA GLY A 79 8.93 17.27 -7.75
C GLY A 79 8.54 17.48 -6.27
N GLU A 80 7.89 18.61 -5.98
CA GLU A 80 7.46 18.97 -4.60
C GLU A 80 6.50 17.96 -3.97
N ASN A 81 5.70 17.28 -4.81
CA ASN A 81 4.78 16.22 -4.39
C ASN A 81 5.33 14.83 -4.73
N SER A 82 6.65 14.63 -4.69
CA SER A 82 7.23 13.29 -4.82
C SER A 82 7.12 12.53 -3.50
N LEU A 83 6.94 11.21 -3.60
CA LEU A 83 6.90 10.30 -2.44
C LEU A 83 8.09 10.49 -1.49
N GLU A 84 9.29 10.69 -2.04
CA GLU A 84 10.50 10.91 -1.24
C GLU A 84 10.39 12.19 -0.39
N GLN A 85 9.93 13.30 -0.98
CA GLN A 85 9.77 14.55 -0.24
C GLN A 85 8.69 14.41 0.85
N VAL A 86 7.54 13.83 0.49
CA VAL A 86 6.42 13.64 1.43
C VAL A 86 6.81 12.76 2.62
N MET A 87 7.69 11.77 2.44
CA MET A 87 8.17 10.92 3.55
C MET A 87 9.11 11.65 4.52
N ARG A 88 9.74 12.75 4.10
CA ARG A 88 10.66 13.55 4.92
C ARG A 88 9.95 14.61 5.76
N GLU A 89 8.69 14.88 5.47
CA GLU A 89 7.82 15.89 6.11
C GLU A 89 6.81 15.28 7.12
#